data_AF-A0A6A4Y6Z2-F1
#
_entry.id   AF-A0A6A4Y6Z2-F1
#
_cell.length_a   1.000
_cell.length_b   1.000
_cell.length_c   1.000
_cell.angle_alpha   90.00
_cell.angle_beta   90.00
_cell.angle_gamma   90.00
#
_symmetry.space_group_name_H-M   'P 1'
#
loop_
_entity.id
_entity.type
_entity.pdbx_description
1 polymer ?
#
loop_
_entity_poly.entity_id
_entity_poly.type
_entity_poly.pdbx_seq_one_letter_code
_entity_poly.pdbx_strand_id
1 'polypeptide(L)'
;MFSFAKLTLALACVASAASAAALTIGSDVAFTFSANTTTTQVINAQDPNAAYIALHFSSLNLPDGATLELTTPDGIDSVTLTGQADGPFYAESLRGSSVVL
;
A
#
# COMPACT_ATOMS: atom_id res chain seq x y z
N MET A 1 -44.14 -13.84 47.17
CA MET A 1 -43.67 -14.82 46.18
C MET A 1 -43.08 -14.01 45.02
N PHE A 2 -41.78 -13.73 45.07
CA PHE A 2 -41.12 -12.92 44.04
C PHE A 2 -40.78 -13.82 42.86
N SER A 3 -41.33 -13.49 41.69
CA SER A 3 -41.23 -14.27 40.47
C SER A 3 -39.81 -14.22 39.92
N PHE A 4 -39.09 -15.35 40.00
CA PHE A 4 -37.76 -15.57 39.41
C PHE A 4 -37.75 -15.50 37.87
N ALA A 5 -38.91 -15.37 37.22
CA ALA A 5 -39.04 -15.43 35.77
C ALA A 5 -38.59 -14.15 35.03
N LYS A 6 -38.33 -13.04 35.74
CA LYS A 6 -37.93 -11.78 35.10
C LYS A 6 -36.41 -11.56 34.99
N LEU A 7 -35.60 -12.36 35.68
CA LEU A 7 -34.15 -12.12 35.72
C LEU A 7 -33.38 -12.79 34.57
N THR A 8 -33.99 -13.77 33.89
CA THR A 8 -33.30 -14.56 32.86
C THR A 8 -33.28 -13.91 31.47
N LEU A 9 -34.05 -12.82 31.24
CA LEU A 9 -34.15 -12.19 29.92
C LEU A 9 -33.17 -11.03 29.67
N ALA A 10 -32.41 -10.61 30.67
CA ALA A 10 -31.47 -9.48 30.55
C ALA A 10 -30.03 -9.91 30.18
N LEU A 11 -29.75 -11.22 30.11
CA LEU A 11 -28.41 -11.77 29.90
C LEU A 11 -28.18 -12.29 28.48
N ALA A 12 -28.85 -11.73 27.47
CA ALA A 12 -28.71 -12.15 26.07
C ALA A 12 -28.08 -11.09 25.15
N CYS A 13 -27.70 -9.91 25.68
CA CYS A 13 -27.25 -8.78 24.84
C CYS A 13 -25.73 -8.57 24.77
N VAL A 14 -24.90 -9.51 25.21
CA VAL A 14 -23.44 -9.33 25.24
C VAL A 14 -22.70 -10.51 24.63
N ALA A 15 -22.62 -10.55 23.29
CA ALA A 15 -21.45 -11.10 22.58
C ALA A 15 -21.63 -10.98 21.07
N SER A 16 -21.55 -9.77 20.54
CA SER A 16 -21.06 -9.60 19.17
C SER A 16 -20.20 -8.36 19.08
N ALA A 17 -19.18 -8.29 19.95
CA ALA A 17 -17.97 -7.57 19.59
C ALA A 17 -17.33 -8.39 18.46
N ALA A 18 -17.82 -8.21 17.24
CA ALA A 18 -17.06 -8.61 16.06
C ALA A 18 -15.72 -7.90 16.20
N SER A 19 -14.65 -8.66 16.42
CA SER A 19 -13.30 -8.11 16.41
C SER A 19 -13.16 -7.38 15.09
N ALA A 20 -13.04 -6.04 15.13
CA ALA A 20 -12.71 -5.28 13.94
C ALA A 20 -11.49 -5.98 13.32
N ALA A 21 -11.60 -6.36 12.04
CA ALA A 21 -10.48 -6.94 11.33
C ALA A 21 -9.27 -6.05 11.57
N ALA A 22 -8.13 -6.65 11.94
CA ALA A 22 -6.92 -5.90 12.20
C ALA A 22 -6.68 -4.96 11.02
N LEU A 23 -6.56 -3.66 11.28
CA LEU A 23 -6.18 -2.70 10.26
C LEU A 23 -4.79 -3.11 9.79
N THR A 24 -4.69 -3.63 8.56
CA THR A 24 -3.40 -3.90 7.93
C THR A 24 -2.77 -2.55 7.62
N ILE A 25 -1.85 -2.11 8.47
CA ILE A 25 -1.08 -0.88 8.23
C ILE A 25 0.14 -1.27 7.42
N GLY A 26 0.02 -1.15 6.10
CA GLY A 26 1.08 -1.44 5.14
C GLY A 26 1.22 -2.94 4.83
N SER A 27 1.34 -3.26 3.54
CA SER A 27 1.77 -4.58 3.07
C SER A 27 2.95 -4.41 2.12
N ASP A 28 4.06 -5.08 2.43
CA ASP A 28 5.24 -5.04 1.59
C ASP A 28 5.07 -6.00 0.40
N VAL A 29 5.22 -5.49 -0.81
CA VAL A 29 5.21 -6.29 -2.04
C VAL A 29 6.59 -6.17 -2.68
N ALA A 30 7.36 -7.25 -2.64
CA ALA A 30 8.66 -7.29 -3.31
C ALA A 30 8.46 -7.25 -4.83
N PHE A 31 9.23 -6.40 -5.51
CA PHE A 31 9.28 -6.35 -6.96
C PHE A 31 10.72 -6.14 -7.43
N THR A 32 11.01 -6.60 -8.65
CA THR A 32 12.28 -6.35 -9.33
C THR A 32 11.97 -5.85 -10.73
N PHE A 33 12.54 -4.71 -11.11
CA PHE A 33 12.41 -4.14 -12.44
C PHE A 33 13.79 -3.96 -13.07
N SER A 34 13.91 -4.29 -14.35
CA SER A 34 15.11 -4.08 -15.15
C SER A 34 14.67 -3.81 -16.58
N ALA A 35 15.10 -2.67 -17.13
CA ALA A 35 14.83 -2.27 -18.50
C ALA A 35 16.10 -1.79 -19.18
N ASN A 36 16.23 -2.07 -20.48
CA ASN A 36 17.34 -1.63 -21.34
C ASN A 36 16.90 -0.63 -22.42
N THR A 37 15.59 -0.36 -22.49
CA THR A 37 14.92 0.59 -23.39
C THR A 37 13.72 1.18 -22.66
N THR A 38 13.07 2.20 -23.23
CA THR A 38 11.82 2.76 -22.69
C THR A 38 10.78 1.66 -22.53
N THR A 39 10.42 1.35 -21.29
CA THR A 39 9.50 0.29 -20.91
C THR A 39 8.57 0.83 -19.84
N THR A 40 7.28 0.51 -19.95
CA THR A 40 6.29 0.83 -18.93
C THR A 40 5.85 -0.43 -18.20
N GLN A 41 5.83 -0.41 -16.87
CA GLN A 41 5.32 -1.49 -16.03
C GLN A 41 4.33 -0.96 -15.00
N VAL A 42 3.14 -1.56 -14.95
CA VAL A 42 2.16 -1.25 -13.90
C VAL A 42 2.38 -2.19 -12.71
N ILE A 43 2.65 -1.61 -11.55
CA ILE A 43 2.66 -2.31 -10.26
C ILE A 43 1.37 -1.94 -9.52
N ASN A 44 0.48 -2.90 -9.44
CA ASN A 44 -0.67 -2.80 -8.55
C ASN A 44 -0.23 -3.25 -7.15
N ALA A 45 -0.34 -2.37 -6.16
CA ALA A 45 -0.24 -2.83 -4.79
C ALA A 45 -1.40 -3.81 -4.54
N GLN A 46 -1.12 -4.87 -3.80
CA GLN A 46 -2.08 -5.95 -3.59
C GLN A 46 -3.26 -5.55 -2.68
N ASP A 47 -3.37 -4.27 -2.29
CA ASP A 47 -4.43 -3.74 -1.44
C ASP A 47 -5.24 -2.64 -2.15
N PRO A 48 -6.46 -2.95 -2.66
CA PRO A 48 -7.32 -1.98 -3.34
C PRO A 48 -7.86 -0.88 -2.41
N ASN A 49 -7.67 -1.00 -1.09
CA ASN A 49 -8.09 0.02 -0.12
C ASN A 49 -6.94 0.91 0.34
N ALA A 50 -5.73 0.74 -0.22
CA ALA A 50 -4.60 1.58 0.11
C ALA A 50 -4.87 3.05 -0.29
N ALA A 51 -4.72 3.96 0.67
CA ALA A 51 -4.85 5.40 0.43
C ALA A 51 -3.61 5.99 -0.26
N TYR A 52 -2.45 5.35 -0.10
CA TYR A 52 -1.19 5.73 -0.72
C TYR A 52 -0.27 4.52 -0.86
N ILE A 53 0.70 4.63 -1.78
CA ILE A 53 1.84 3.74 -1.92
C ILE A 53 3.12 4.52 -1.63
N ALA A 54 4.03 3.93 -0.85
CA ALA A 54 5.41 4.38 -0.74
C ALA A 54 6.33 3.27 -1.27
N LEU A 55 7.02 3.55 -2.37
CA LEU A 55 7.97 2.61 -2.96
C LEU A 55 9.28 2.63 -2.18
N HIS A 56 9.74 1.45 -1.74
CA HIS A 56 11.03 1.28 -1.10
C HIS A 56 12.03 0.67 -2.10
N PHE A 57 13.16 1.35 -2.30
CA PHE A 57 14.24 0.89 -3.15
C PHE A 57 15.40 0.44 -2.28
N SER A 58 15.89 -0.79 -2.45
CA SER A 58 17.14 -1.26 -1.84
C SER A 58 18.38 -0.65 -2.50
N SER A 59 18.27 -0.32 -3.79
CA SER A 59 19.25 0.39 -4.60
C SER A 59 18.56 0.93 -5.86
N LEU A 60 19.05 2.03 -6.40
CA LEU A 60 18.64 2.54 -7.72
C LEU A 60 19.90 2.79 -8.55
N ASN A 61 19.95 2.25 -9.77
CA ASN A 61 21.05 2.49 -10.69
C ASN A 61 20.49 2.85 -12.07
N LEU A 62 20.41 4.16 -12.36
CA LEU A 62 20.02 4.67 -13.66
C LEU A 62 21.27 5.15 -14.42
N PRO A 63 21.46 4.74 -15.69
CA PRO A 63 22.50 5.27 -16.56
C PRO A 63 22.41 6.80 -16.72
N ASP A 64 23.51 7.42 -17.12
CA ASP A 64 23.52 8.86 -17.40
C ASP A 64 22.46 9.24 -18.44
N GLY A 65 21.61 10.19 -18.08
CA GLY A 65 20.49 10.65 -18.93
C GLY A 65 19.23 9.76 -18.88
N ALA A 66 19.25 8.64 -18.15
CA ALA A 66 18.04 7.84 -17.91
C ALA A 66 17.20 8.43 -16.77
N THR A 67 15.88 8.26 -16.91
CA THR A 67 14.89 8.68 -15.92
C THR A 67 13.96 7.52 -15.60
N LEU A 68 13.59 7.38 -14.34
CA LEU A 68 12.50 6.52 -13.89
C LEU A 68 11.35 7.42 -13.45
N GLU A 69 10.21 7.32 -14.11
CA GLU A 69 9.01 8.06 -13.74
C GLU A 69 8.06 7.12 -13.00
N LEU A 70 7.60 7.52 -11.82
CA LEU A 70 6.66 6.79 -10.99
C LEU A 70 5.35 7.55 -10.98
N THR A 71 4.32 7.03 -11.63
CA THR A 71 3.08 7.77 -11.90
C THR A 71 1.86 6.98 -11.45
N THR A 72 0.85 7.63 -10.87
CA THR A 72 -0.42 6.97 -10.57
C THR A 72 -1.14 6.58 -11.87
N PRO A 73 -1.99 5.53 -11.91
CA PRO A 73 -2.63 5.09 -13.16
C PRO A 73 -3.50 6.16 -13.85
N ASP A 74 -4.00 7.12 -13.08
CA ASP A 74 -4.75 8.27 -13.57
C ASP A 74 -3.87 9.45 -14.02
N GLY A 75 -2.55 9.37 -13.81
CA GLY A 75 -1.58 10.38 -14.20
C GLY A 75 -1.55 11.62 -13.30
N ILE A 76 -2.27 11.63 -12.17
CA ILE A 76 -2.43 12.82 -11.34
C ILE A 76 -1.18 13.10 -10.50
N ASP A 77 -0.59 12.06 -9.90
CA ASP A 77 0.63 12.18 -9.12
C ASP A 77 1.77 11.48 -9.85
N SER A 78 2.91 12.17 -9.99
CA SER A 78 4.11 11.64 -10.64
C SER A 78 5.37 12.09 -9.90
N VAL A 79 6.34 11.18 -9.82
CA VAL A 79 7.66 11.40 -9.21
C VAL A 79 8.72 10.92 -10.19
N THR A 80 9.66 11.79 -10.56
CA THR A 80 10.78 11.43 -11.44
C THR A 80 12.06 11.23 -10.63
N LEU A 81 12.69 10.08 -10.82
CA LEU A 81 13.98 9.71 -10.23
C LEU A 81 15.06 9.69 -11.32
N THR A 82 16.24 10.21 -10.97
CA THR A 82 17.43 10.26 -11.83
C THR A 82 18.66 9.84 -11.04
N GLY A 83 19.67 9.30 -11.72
CA GLY A 83 20.97 9.00 -11.14
C GLY A 83 21.02 7.68 -10.37
N GLN A 84 21.95 7.60 -9.41
CA GLN A 84 22.27 6.37 -8.69
C GLN A 84 22.13 6.59 -7.18
N ALA A 85 21.62 5.59 -6.48
CA ALA A 85 21.50 5.55 -5.03
C ALA A 85 21.95 4.19 -4.50
N ASP A 86 23.04 4.21 -3.74
CA ASP A 86 23.63 3.04 -3.09
C ASP A 86 23.13 2.93 -1.65
N GLY A 87 21.93 2.38 -1.47
CA GLY A 87 21.36 2.11 -0.15
C GLY A 87 19.84 2.22 -0.12
N PRO A 88 19.21 1.74 0.98
CA PRO A 88 17.77 1.74 1.12
C PRO A 88 17.22 3.16 1.22
N PHE A 89 16.23 3.49 0.39
CA PHE A 89 15.49 4.74 0.49
C PHE A 89 14.04 4.56 0.05
N TYR A 90 13.17 5.47 0.50
CA TYR A 90 11.79 5.55 0.04
C TYR A 90 11.67 6.63 -1.01
N ALA A 91 10.96 6.35 -2.11
CA ALA A 91 10.47 7.40 -2.98
C ALA A 91 9.33 8.17 -2.29
N GLU A 92 9.01 9.33 -2.87
CA GLU A 92 7.85 10.10 -2.47
C GLU A 92 6.56 9.28 -2.62
N SER A 93 5.63 9.46 -1.68
CA SER A 93 4.39 8.71 -1.65
C SER A 93 3.46 9.14 -2.77
N LEU A 94 2.91 8.17 -3.50
CA LEU A 94 1.90 8.38 -4.53
C LEU A 94 0.52 7.99 -4.00
N ARG A 95 -0.53 8.73 -4.38
CA ARG A 95 -1.88 8.44 -3.89
C ARG A 95 -2.47 7.20 -4.56
N GLY A 96 -3.31 6.50 -3.82
CA GLY A 96 -4.01 5.32 -4.30
C GLY A 96 -3.23 4.02 -4.13
N SER A 97 -3.71 2.98 -4.83
CA SER A 97 -3.30 1.58 -4.65
C SER A 97 -2.48 1.02 -5.82
N SER A 98 -2.06 1.85 -6.77
CA SER A 98 -1.27 1.41 -7.92
C SER A 98 -0.28 2.48 -8.37
N VAL A 99 0.80 2.04 -9.01
CA VAL A 99 1.82 2.90 -9.63
C VAL A 99 2.25 2.33 -10.98
N VAL A 100 2.60 3.20 -11.90
CA VAL A 100 3.12 2.93 -13.24
C VAL A 100 4.56 3.42 -13.28
N LEU A 101 5.48 2.55 -13.68
CA LEU A 101 6.92 2.79 -13.80
C LEU A 101 7.35 2.79 -15.26
#